data_AF-A0A7W0QJ19-F1
#
_entry.id   AF-A0A7W0QJ19-F1
#
_cell.length_a   1.000
_cell.length_b   1.000
_cell.length_c   1.000
_cell.angle_alpha   90.00
_cell.angle_beta   90.00
_cell.angle_gamma   90.00
#
_symmetry.space_group_name_H-M   'P 1'
#
loop_
_entity.id
_entity.type
_entity.pdbx_description
1 polymer ?
#
loop_
_entity_poly.entity_id
_entity_poly.type
_entity_poly.pdbx_seq_one_letter_code
_entity_poly.pdbx_strand_id
1 'polypeptide(L)'
;MTTDSLTLFMNEVGRHDLLTAAEEVGLAKRIERGDKQAKERMINSNLRLVVSIAKRYQGHSLPLGDLIQEGIIGLNRAVEKFDWRRGFKFSTYATWWIRQACQRAISNQSRTIRVPAHVHERRVKLARVSRQLEAAQGHEPTNEELAAATGLELQHVEEALGAVEASVSLNQAVGEDGAGELGDLFSDPLAADPVEEADESHRRETVRAALQGLPDSERRILELRFGFDGEQQPLDAIGRELGLTRERVRQLESQGLARLAAELEGVVGITADELADSA
;
A
#
# COMPACT_ATOMS: atom_id res chain seq x y z
N MET A 1 -3.70 -28.70 24.36
CA MET A 1 -2.75 -28.70 23.23
C MET A 1 -3.56 -28.50 21.96
N THR A 2 -3.62 -27.27 21.48
CA THR A 2 -4.26 -26.91 20.20
C THR A 2 -3.56 -27.70 19.09
N THR A 3 -4.27 -28.65 18.47
CA THR A 3 -3.73 -29.37 17.33
C THR A 3 -3.53 -28.37 16.20
N ASP A 4 -2.28 -28.18 15.79
CA ASP A 4 -1.92 -27.31 14.68
C ASP A 4 -2.75 -27.69 13.44
N SER A 5 -3.45 -26.71 12.87
CA SER A 5 -4.34 -26.86 11.71
C SER A 5 -3.64 -27.55 10.53
N LEU A 6 -2.35 -27.26 10.33
CA LEU A 6 -1.54 -27.88 9.30
C LEU A 6 -1.29 -29.37 9.58
N THR A 7 -1.12 -29.74 10.86
CA THR A 7 -0.96 -31.13 11.27
C THR A 7 -2.23 -31.94 11.03
N LEU A 8 -3.41 -31.37 11.30
CA LEU A 8 -4.69 -31.99 10.98
C LEU A 8 -4.84 -32.23 9.47
N PHE A 9 -4.54 -31.22 8.66
CA PHE A 9 -4.57 -31.32 7.20
C PHE A 9 -3.62 -32.40 6.68
N MET A 10 -2.39 -32.44 7.17
CA MET A 10 -1.39 -33.43 6.75
C MET A 10 -1.82 -34.87 7.07
N ASN A 11 -2.48 -35.08 8.21
CA ASN A 11 -3.05 -36.38 8.57
C ASN A 11 -4.20 -36.77 7.64
N GLU A 12 -5.04 -35.81 7.24
CA GLU A 12 -6.15 -36.06 6.31
C GLU A 12 -5.66 -36.40 4.90
N VAL A 13 -4.66 -35.67 4.39
CA VAL A 13 -4.01 -35.94 3.10
C VAL A 13 -3.43 -37.36 3.03
N GLY A 14 -2.98 -37.90 4.16
CA GLY A 14 -2.45 -39.26 4.26
C GLY A 14 -3.49 -40.38 4.16
N ARG A 15 -4.79 -40.09 4.30
CA ARG A 15 -5.87 -41.10 4.30
C ARG A 15 -6.28 -41.56 2.90
N HIS A 16 -5.92 -40.82 1.87
CA HIS A 16 -6.28 -41.15 0.49
C HIS A 16 -5.21 -42.00 -0.18
N ASP A 17 -5.64 -43.11 -0.79
CA ASP A 17 -4.74 -44.00 -1.53
C ASP A 17 -4.19 -43.34 -2.79
N LEU A 18 -2.95 -43.72 -3.13
CA LEU A 18 -2.30 -43.31 -4.37
C LEU A 18 -2.94 -44.03 -5.55
N LEU A 19 -3.09 -43.31 -6.66
CA LEU A 19 -3.67 -43.85 -7.88
C LEU A 19 -2.62 -44.54 -8.74
N THR A 20 -3.02 -45.64 -9.37
CA THR A 20 -2.28 -46.25 -10.46
C THR A 20 -2.51 -45.50 -11.78
N ALA A 21 -1.62 -45.65 -12.76
CA ALA A 21 -1.77 -45.01 -14.07
C ALA A 21 -3.08 -45.41 -14.79
N ALA A 22 -3.54 -46.65 -14.59
CA ALA A 22 -4.82 -47.10 -15.15
C ALA A 22 -6.02 -46.41 -14.48
N GLU A 23 -5.97 -46.20 -13.16
CA GLU A 23 -6.99 -45.46 -12.43
C GLU A 23 -7.00 -43.97 -12.77
N GLU A 24 -5.83 -43.34 -12.96
CA GLU A 24 -5.72 -41.95 -13.43
C GLU A 24 -6.47 -41.76 -14.76
N VAL A 25 -6.26 -42.67 -15.72
CA VAL A 25 -6.97 -42.65 -17.02
C VAL A 25 -8.47 -42.89 -16.84
N GLY A 26 -8.86 -43.82 -15.97
CA GLY A 26 -10.27 -44.11 -15.66
C GLY A 26 -11.00 -42.91 -15.06
N LEU A 27 -10.36 -42.22 -14.12
CA LEU A 27 -10.90 -41.00 -13.50
C LEU A 27 -10.94 -39.85 -14.51
N ALA A 28 -9.88 -39.64 -15.30
CA ALA A 28 -9.84 -38.59 -16.33
C ALA A 28 -11.00 -38.71 -17.33
N LYS A 29 -11.31 -39.93 -17.79
CA LYS A 29 -12.46 -40.19 -18.68
C LYS A 29 -13.81 -39.86 -18.06
N ARG A 30 -13.96 -40.07 -16.75
CA ARG A 30 -15.19 -39.72 -16.01
C ARG A 30 -15.27 -38.20 -15.79
N ILE A 31 -14.14 -37.55 -15.51
CA ILE A 31 -14.05 -36.10 -15.36
C ILE A 31 -14.43 -35.38 -16.65
N GLU A 32 -14.01 -35.88 -17.83
CA GLU A 32 -14.44 -35.36 -19.14
C GLU A 32 -15.97 -35.42 -19.32
N ARG A 33 -16.65 -36.35 -18.65
CA ARG A 33 -18.11 -36.50 -18.67
C ARG A 33 -18.81 -35.68 -17.58
N GLY A 34 -18.08 -34.86 -16.81
CA GLY A 34 -18.62 -34.00 -15.76
C GLY A 34 -18.79 -34.68 -14.39
N ASP A 35 -18.15 -35.82 -14.14
CA ASP A 35 -18.22 -36.53 -12.86
C ASP A 35 -17.41 -35.80 -11.77
N LYS A 36 -18.12 -35.15 -10.84
CA LYS A 36 -17.53 -34.40 -9.72
C LYS A 36 -16.82 -35.32 -8.71
N GLN A 37 -17.34 -36.50 -8.44
CA GLN A 37 -16.72 -37.43 -7.49
C GLN A 37 -15.39 -37.97 -8.04
N ALA A 38 -15.32 -38.20 -9.35
CA ALA A 38 -14.08 -38.59 -10.00
C ALA A 38 -13.02 -37.47 -9.89
N LYS A 39 -13.44 -36.21 -10.05
CA LYS A 39 -12.57 -35.03 -9.88
C LYS A 39 -12.05 -34.92 -8.44
N GLU A 40 -12.93 -35.02 -7.46
CA GLU A 40 -12.57 -34.98 -6.03
C GLU A 40 -11.59 -36.10 -5.67
N ARG A 41 -11.86 -37.34 -6.11
CA ARG A 41 -10.94 -38.46 -5.89
C ARG A 41 -9.57 -38.21 -6.52
N MET A 42 -9.54 -37.71 -7.76
CA MET A 42 -8.29 -37.41 -8.46
C MET A 42 -7.48 -36.31 -7.76
N ILE A 43 -8.14 -35.28 -7.22
CA ILE A 43 -7.49 -34.23 -6.44
C ILE A 43 -6.95 -34.80 -5.11
N ASN A 44 -7.80 -35.45 -4.33
CA ASN A 44 -7.47 -35.92 -2.98
C ASN A 44 -6.31 -36.93 -2.97
N SER A 45 -6.29 -37.86 -3.93
CA SER A 45 -5.18 -38.82 -4.08
C SER A 45 -3.83 -38.17 -4.48
N ASN A 46 -3.84 -36.93 -4.98
CA ASN A 46 -2.64 -36.20 -5.43
C ASN A 46 -2.22 -35.05 -4.49
N LEU A 47 -2.91 -34.84 -3.36
CA LEU A 47 -2.56 -33.77 -2.41
C LEU A 47 -1.14 -33.92 -1.84
N ARG A 48 -0.64 -35.15 -1.68
CA ARG A 48 0.74 -35.45 -1.26
C ARG A 48 1.79 -34.85 -2.21
N LEU A 49 1.50 -34.85 -3.51
CA LEU A 49 2.36 -34.22 -4.52
C LEU A 49 2.44 -32.71 -4.30
N VAL A 50 1.30 -32.06 -4.04
CA VAL A 50 1.25 -30.62 -3.76
C VAL A 50 2.13 -30.25 -2.58
N VAL A 51 1.97 -30.96 -1.46
CA VAL A 51 2.77 -30.75 -0.25
C VAL A 51 4.28 -30.90 -0.54
N SER A 52 4.67 -31.94 -1.29
CA SER A 52 6.08 -32.16 -1.64
C SER A 52 6.68 -31.03 -2.50
N ILE A 53 5.88 -30.42 -3.37
CA ILE A 53 6.30 -29.30 -4.21
C ILE A 53 6.35 -28.01 -3.40
N ALA A 54 5.30 -27.74 -2.61
CA ALA A 54 5.18 -26.53 -1.78
C ALA A 54 6.30 -26.41 -0.74
N LYS A 55 6.75 -27.54 -0.16
CA LYS A 55 7.89 -27.57 0.77
C LYS A 55 9.18 -26.97 0.19
N ARG A 56 9.41 -27.06 -1.12
CA ARG A 56 10.59 -26.45 -1.78
C ARG A 56 10.55 -24.93 -1.83
N TYR A 57 9.39 -24.34 -1.56
CA TYR A 57 9.16 -22.89 -1.53
C TYR A 57 9.05 -22.36 -0.10
N GLN A 58 9.32 -23.18 0.92
CA GLN A 58 9.42 -22.72 2.30
C GLN A 58 10.61 -21.76 2.49
N GLY A 59 10.48 -20.86 3.46
CA GLY A 59 11.47 -19.81 3.70
C GLY A 59 11.31 -18.57 2.81
N HIS A 60 10.35 -18.59 1.87
CA HIS A 60 9.79 -17.36 1.33
C HIS A 60 8.76 -16.79 2.33
N SER A 61 8.42 -15.50 2.18
CA SER A 61 7.54 -14.76 3.09
C SER A 61 6.06 -15.17 3.08
N LEU A 62 5.73 -16.34 2.50
CA LEU A 62 4.42 -16.96 2.61
C LEU A 62 4.48 -18.20 3.52
N PRO A 63 3.54 -18.35 4.47
CA PRO A 63 3.38 -19.57 5.26
C PRO A 63 3.23 -20.82 4.39
N LEU A 64 3.69 -21.98 4.90
CA LEU A 64 3.55 -23.26 4.20
C LEU A 64 2.08 -23.61 3.91
N GLY A 65 1.17 -23.31 4.83
CA GLY A 65 -0.26 -23.53 4.65
C GLY A 65 -0.78 -22.83 3.39
N ASP A 66 -0.44 -21.55 3.22
CA ASP A 66 -0.86 -20.74 2.08
C ASP A 66 -0.25 -21.26 0.77
N LEU A 67 1.04 -21.64 0.78
CA LEU A 67 1.69 -22.26 -0.38
C LEU A 67 1.03 -23.58 -0.80
N ILE A 68 0.58 -24.38 0.16
CA ILE A 68 -0.15 -25.62 -0.10
C ILE A 68 -1.50 -25.28 -0.74
N GLN A 69 -2.25 -24.33 -0.18
CA GLN A 69 -3.56 -23.94 -0.72
C GLN A 69 -3.47 -23.43 -2.16
N GLU A 70 -2.49 -22.58 -2.46
CA GLU A 70 -2.22 -22.09 -3.82
C GLU A 70 -1.80 -23.24 -4.75
N GLY A 71 -0.99 -24.17 -4.25
CA GLY A 71 -0.65 -25.41 -4.96
C GLY A 71 -1.87 -26.29 -5.27
N ILE A 72 -2.86 -26.35 -4.37
CA ILE A 72 -4.13 -27.08 -4.58
C ILE A 72 -4.95 -26.41 -5.69
N ILE A 73 -4.98 -25.08 -5.75
CA ILE A 73 -5.61 -24.33 -6.86
C ILE A 73 -4.95 -24.70 -8.19
N GLY A 74 -3.61 -24.77 -8.22
CA GLY A 74 -2.85 -25.26 -9.37
C GLY A 74 -3.18 -26.71 -9.75
N LEU A 75 -3.24 -27.62 -8.76
CA LEU A 75 -3.61 -29.01 -8.96
C LEU A 75 -5.02 -29.16 -9.55
N ASN A 76 -6.00 -28.42 -9.03
CA ASN A 76 -7.38 -28.45 -9.53
C ASN A 76 -7.42 -28.09 -11.03
N ARG A 77 -6.69 -27.04 -11.42
CA ARG A 77 -6.56 -26.66 -12.83
C ARG A 77 -5.84 -27.72 -13.68
N ALA A 78 -4.88 -28.43 -13.11
CA ALA A 78 -4.23 -29.55 -13.78
C ALA A 78 -5.21 -30.70 -14.03
N VAL A 79 -6.07 -31.02 -13.06
CA VAL A 79 -7.09 -32.07 -13.20
C VAL A 79 -8.09 -31.72 -14.30
N GLU A 80 -8.54 -30.46 -14.37
CA GLU A 80 -9.49 -30.00 -15.40
C GLU A 80 -8.92 -30.07 -16.82
N LYS A 81 -7.60 -29.88 -16.98
CA LYS A 81 -6.93 -29.79 -18.28
C LYS A 81 -6.13 -31.04 -18.65
N PHE A 82 -6.17 -32.08 -17.83
CA PHE A 82 -5.38 -33.28 -18.06
C PHE A 82 -5.92 -34.07 -19.25
N ASP A 83 -5.07 -34.30 -20.25
CA ASP A 83 -5.40 -35.15 -21.39
C ASP A 83 -4.73 -36.51 -21.27
N TRP A 84 -5.54 -37.52 -20.97
CA TRP A 84 -5.11 -38.91 -20.80
C TRP A 84 -4.65 -39.55 -22.12
N ARG A 85 -5.04 -39.00 -23.29
CA ARG A 85 -4.68 -39.56 -24.62
C ARG A 85 -3.20 -39.42 -24.93
N ARG A 86 -2.51 -38.48 -24.26
CA ARG A 86 -1.09 -38.22 -24.47
C ARG A 86 -0.16 -39.27 -23.83
N GLY A 87 -0.71 -40.19 -23.02
CA GLY A 87 0.05 -41.31 -22.45
C GLY A 87 1.08 -40.96 -21.37
N PHE A 88 1.11 -39.70 -20.91
CA PHE A 88 1.96 -39.27 -19.79
C PHE A 88 1.25 -39.45 -18.45
N LYS A 89 2.01 -39.72 -17.38
CA LYS A 89 1.48 -39.78 -16.01
C LYS A 89 0.91 -38.42 -15.60
N PHE A 90 -0.16 -38.42 -14.81
CA PHE A 90 -0.77 -37.19 -14.33
C PHE A 90 0.21 -36.33 -13.52
N SER A 91 1.02 -36.95 -12.67
CA SER A 91 2.01 -36.27 -11.83
C SER A 91 3.00 -35.41 -12.62
N THR A 92 3.40 -35.84 -13.82
CA THR A 92 4.28 -35.08 -14.72
C THR A 92 3.62 -33.77 -15.15
N TYR A 93 2.33 -33.81 -15.49
CA TYR A 93 1.57 -32.62 -15.90
C TYR A 93 1.22 -31.72 -14.70
N ALA A 94 0.75 -32.31 -13.61
CA ALA A 94 0.36 -31.59 -12.40
C ALA A 94 1.52 -30.80 -11.78
N THR A 95 2.74 -31.34 -11.84
CA THR A 95 3.93 -30.67 -11.31
C THR A 95 4.11 -29.26 -11.87
N TRP A 96 3.85 -29.05 -13.16
CA TRP A 96 3.98 -27.73 -13.79
C TRP A 96 2.97 -26.72 -13.25
N TRP A 97 1.70 -27.11 -13.16
CA TRP A 97 0.62 -26.25 -12.66
C TRP A 97 0.78 -25.91 -11.18
N ILE A 98 1.16 -26.90 -10.37
CA ILE A 98 1.41 -26.68 -8.93
C ILE A 98 2.58 -25.72 -8.76
N ARG A 99 3.69 -25.93 -9.49
CA ARG A 99 4.86 -25.05 -9.45
C ARG A 99 4.50 -23.61 -9.82
N GLN A 100 3.79 -23.45 -10.94
CA GLN A 100 3.36 -22.15 -11.44
C GLN A 100 2.46 -21.42 -10.44
N ALA A 101 1.52 -22.14 -9.81
CA ALA A 101 0.63 -21.56 -8.82
C ALA A 101 1.39 -21.07 -7.59
N CYS A 102 2.28 -21.89 -7.02
CA CYS A 102 3.12 -21.47 -5.89
C CYS A 102 4.00 -20.27 -6.23
N GLN A 103 4.69 -20.28 -7.39
CA GLN A 103 5.53 -19.15 -7.82
C GLN A 103 4.72 -17.87 -8.03
N ARG A 104 3.53 -17.98 -8.63
CA ARG A 104 2.63 -16.86 -8.83
C ARG A 104 2.12 -16.31 -7.49
N ALA A 105 1.79 -17.17 -6.53
CA ALA A 105 1.38 -16.74 -5.20
C ALA A 105 2.49 -15.95 -4.50
N ILE A 106 3.72 -16.48 -4.54
CA ILE A 106 4.90 -15.78 -4.01
C ILE A 106 5.06 -14.40 -4.65
N SER A 107 5.07 -14.31 -5.97
CA SER A 107 5.21 -13.01 -6.64
C SER A 107 4.10 -12.01 -6.29
N ASN A 108 2.88 -12.48 -5.95
CA ASN A 108 1.72 -11.61 -5.78
C ASN A 108 1.39 -11.26 -4.33
N GLN A 109 1.74 -12.13 -3.38
CA GLN A 109 1.28 -12.09 -1.99
C GLN A 109 2.44 -12.03 -0.99
N SER A 110 3.69 -12.30 -1.39
CA SER A 110 4.80 -12.40 -0.45
C SER A 110 5.28 -11.05 0.12
N ARG A 111 4.71 -9.93 -0.28
CA ARG A 111 5.16 -8.59 0.10
C ARG A 111 3.99 -7.80 0.66
N THR A 112 4.27 -7.03 1.72
CA THR A 112 3.33 -6.06 2.31
C THR A 112 2.85 -5.06 1.27
N ILE A 113 3.78 -4.53 0.46
CA ILE A 113 3.49 -3.68 -0.69
C ILE A 113 3.59 -4.55 -1.94
N ARG A 114 2.46 -4.69 -2.63
CA ARG A 114 2.36 -5.52 -3.83
C ARG A 114 3.23 -4.96 -4.95
N VAL A 115 4.13 -5.80 -5.47
CA VAL A 115 4.94 -5.50 -6.65
C VAL A 115 4.39 -6.25 -7.87
N PRO A 116 4.28 -5.63 -9.06
CA PRO A 116 3.85 -6.32 -10.27
C PRO A 116 4.75 -7.51 -10.64
N ALA A 117 4.16 -8.55 -11.23
CA ALA A 117 4.88 -9.81 -11.54
C ALA A 117 6.08 -9.62 -12.48
N HIS A 118 5.95 -8.77 -13.50
CA HIS A 118 7.05 -8.52 -14.45
C HIS A 118 8.25 -7.81 -13.78
N VAL A 119 8.00 -6.91 -12.81
CA VAL A 119 9.06 -6.26 -12.02
C VAL A 119 9.76 -7.30 -11.14
N HIS A 120 9.00 -8.19 -10.51
CA HIS A 120 9.56 -9.28 -9.71
C HIS A 120 10.42 -10.25 -10.55
N GLU A 121 9.94 -10.65 -11.74
CA GLU A 121 10.68 -11.50 -12.68
C GLU A 121 12.00 -10.85 -13.13
N ARG A 122 11.96 -9.56 -13.48
CA ARG A 122 13.18 -8.78 -13.79
C ARG A 122 14.14 -8.80 -12.61
N ARG A 123 13.66 -8.59 -11.39
CA ARG A 123 14.51 -8.60 -10.19
C ARG A 123 15.15 -9.95 -9.89
N VAL A 124 14.41 -11.05 -10.04
CA VAL A 124 14.97 -12.41 -9.88
C VAL A 124 16.06 -12.68 -10.94
N LYS A 125 15.84 -12.23 -12.18
CA LYS A 125 16.84 -12.31 -13.25
C LYS A 125 18.08 -11.47 -12.91
N LEU A 126 17.88 -10.23 -12.47
CA LEU A 126 18.97 -9.33 -12.05
C LEU A 126 19.77 -9.91 -10.90
N ALA A 127 19.13 -10.41 -9.84
CA ALA A 127 19.83 -11.03 -8.70
C ALA A 127 20.67 -12.25 -9.10
N ARG A 128 20.18 -13.06 -10.07
CA ARG A 128 20.95 -14.19 -10.61
C ARG A 128 22.18 -13.72 -11.38
N VAL A 129 22.02 -12.72 -12.26
CA VAL A 129 23.12 -12.19 -13.07
C VAL A 129 24.12 -11.42 -12.21
N SER A 130 23.65 -10.66 -11.22
CA SER A 130 24.51 -9.96 -10.26
C SER A 130 25.49 -10.90 -9.60
N ARG A 131 24.99 -12.01 -9.02
CA ARG A 131 25.84 -13.04 -8.41
C ARG A 131 26.83 -13.68 -9.39
N GLN A 132 26.46 -13.81 -10.67
CA GLN A 132 27.35 -14.37 -11.69
C GLN A 132 28.47 -13.37 -12.06
N LEU A 133 28.13 -12.08 -12.16
CA LEU A 133 29.10 -11.02 -12.44
C LEU A 133 30.02 -10.78 -11.24
N GLU A 134 29.48 -10.73 -10.02
CA GLU A 134 30.25 -10.65 -8.78
C GLU A 134 31.29 -11.78 -8.69
N ALA A 135 30.89 -13.01 -8.99
CA ALA A 135 31.78 -14.16 -8.97
C ALA A 135 32.87 -14.10 -10.07
N ALA A 136 32.61 -13.42 -11.19
CA ALA A 136 33.53 -13.32 -12.32
C ALA A 136 34.47 -12.11 -12.22
N GLN A 137 33.99 -10.97 -11.72
CA GLN A 137 34.67 -9.68 -11.72
C GLN A 137 35.23 -9.30 -10.34
N GLY A 138 34.74 -9.93 -9.26
CA GLY A 138 35.21 -9.69 -7.89
C GLY A 138 34.69 -8.40 -7.25
N HIS A 139 33.74 -7.70 -7.89
CA HIS A 139 33.05 -6.53 -7.34
C HIS A 139 31.55 -6.59 -7.66
N GLU A 140 30.76 -5.78 -6.95
CA GLU A 140 29.33 -5.62 -7.24
C GLU A 140 29.15 -4.92 -8.60
N PRO A 141 28.30 -5.44 -9.50
CA PRO A 141 28.11 -4.88 -10.82
C PRO A 141 27.28 -3.61 -10.78
N THR A 142 27.61 -2.67 -11.67
CA THR A 142 26.83 -1.45 -11.87
C THR A 142 25.50 -1.73 -12.58
N ASN A 143 24.54 -0.82 -12.46
CA ASN A 143 23.25 -0.93 -13.16
C ASN A 143 23.42 -1.03 -14.70
N GLU A 144 24.44 -0.36 -15.25
CA GLU A 144 24.78 -0.40 -16.68
C GLU A 144 25.31 -1.78 -17.11
N GLU A 145 26.19 -2.38 -16.30
CA GLU A 145 26.70 -3.74 -16.54
C GLU A 145 25.58 -4.78 -16.43
N LEU A 146 24.68 -4.62 -15.46
CA LEU A 146 23.49 -5.46 -15.32
C LEU A 146 22.55 -5.32 -16.52
N ALA A 147 22.32 -4.10 -17.01
CA ALA A 147 21.53 -3.84 -18.20
C ALA A 147 22.13 -4.53 -19.43
N ALA A 148 23.44 -4.35 -19.65
CA ALA A 148 24.17 -4.97 -20.76
C ALA A 148 24.15 -6.50 -20.69
N ALA A 149 24.37 -7.09 -19.51
CA ALA A 149 24.40 -8.54 -19.32
C ALA A 149 23.01 -9.19 -19.41
N THR A 150 21.96 -8.47 -19.00
CA THR A 150 20.58 -9.00 -19.04
C THR A 150 19.83 -8.69 -20.33
N GLY A 151 20.30 -7.72 -21.12
CA GLY A 151 19.61 -7.19 -22.30
C GLY A 151 18.36 -6.37 -21.93
N LEU A 152 18.31 -5.81 -20.74
CA LEU A 152 17.23 -4.94 -20.28
C LEU A 152 17.65 -3.47 -20.45
N GLU A 153 16.68 -2.60 -20.76
CA GLU A 153 16.89 -1.14 -20.70
C GLU A 153 17.27 -0.71 -19.28
N LEU A 154 18.16 0.27 -19.15
CA LEU A 154 18.65 0.76 -17.86
C LEU A 154 17.50 1.19 -16.93
N GLN A 155 16.49 1.88 -17.48
CA GLN A 155 15.29 2.29 -16.75
C GLN A 155 14.56 1.11 -16.08
N HIS A 156 14.49 -0.05 -16.76
CA HIS A 156 13.84 -1.24 -16.20
C HIS A 156 14.68 -1.92 -15.12
N VAL A 157 16.00 -1.76 -15.17
CA VAL A 157 16.92 -2.22 -14.12
C VAL A 157 16.73 -1.37 -12.87
N GLU A 158 16.73 -0.05 -13.03
CA GLU A 158 16.50 0.90 -11.94
C GLU A 158 15.13 0.71 -11.29
N GLU A 159 14.06 0.55 -12.09
CA GLU A 159 12.71 0.27 -11.59
C GLU A 159 12.67 -1.02 -10.75
N ALA A 160 13.33 -2.09 -11.23
CA ALA A 160 13.31 -3.39 -10.56
C ALA A 160 14.15 -3.42 -9.27
N LEU A 161 15.24 -2.66 -9.21
CA LEU A 161 16.10 -2.53 -8.03
C LEU A 161 15.56 -1.52 -7.02
N GLY A 162 14.93 -0.44 -7.48
CA GLY A 162 14.32 0.59 -6.63
C GLY A 162 12.99 0.16 -5.99
N ALA A 163 12.39 -0.94 -6.45
CA ALA A 163 11.16 -1.47 -5.86
C ALA A 163 11.38 -1.88 -4.38
N VAL A 164 10.66 -1.21 -3.48
CA VAL A 164 10.78 -1.35 -2.01
C VAL A 164 10.88 -2.80 -1.56
N GLU A 165 12.00 -3.11 -0.90
CA GLU A 165 12.35 -4.49 -0.58
C GLU A 165 11.73 -5.03 0.70
N ALA A 166 11.56 -4.17 1.71
CA ALA A 166 11.07 -4.58 3.02
C ALA A 166 10.45 -3.38 3.76
N SER A 167 9.23 -3.57 4.27
CA SER A 167 8.71 -2.75 5.36
C SER A 167 9.26 -3.33 6.66
N VAL A 168 10.09 -2.57 7.37
CA VAL A 168 10.42 -2.90 8.77
C VAL A 168 9.17 -2.71 9.63
N SER A 169 9.06 -3.50 10.69
CA SER A 169 7.95 -3.37 11.63
C SER A 169 8.20 -2.17 12.54
N LEU A 170 7.25 -1.26 12.66
CA LEU A 170 7.33 -0.18 13.65
C LEU A 170 7.34 -0.74 15.09
N ASN A 171 6.72 -1.89 15.31
CA ASN A 171 6.72 -2.58 16.60
C ASN A 171 8.00 -3.38 16.86
N GLN A 172 9.00 -3.27 16.00
CA GLN A 172 10.29 -3.91 16.24
C GLN A 172 10.94 -3.23 17.44
N ALA A 173 11.31 -4.00 18.47
CA ALA A 173 12.04 -3.47 19.62
C ALA A 173 13.41 -2.93 19.20
N VAL A 174 13.78 -1.78 19.76
CA VAL A 174 15.03 -1.06 19.52
C VAL A 174 15.73 -0.80 20.86
N GLY A 175 17.07 -0.90 20.86
CA GLY A 175 17.91 -0.72 22.05
C GLY A 175 18.29 -2.04 22.74
N GLU A 176 19.39 -2.02 23.50
CA GLU A 176 19.93 -3.22 24.18
C GLU A 176 18.98 -3.78 25.26
N ASP A 177 18.22 -2.90 25.91
CA ASP A 177 17.26 -3.25 26.96
C ASP A 177 15.86 -3.62 26.42
N GLY A 178 15.63 -3.51 25.11
CA GLY A 178 14.34 -3.82 24.46
C GLY A 178 13.16 -2.97 24.94
N ALA A 179 13.43 -1.82 25.57
CA ALA A 179 12.43 -1.00 26.24
C ALA A 179 11.66 -0.04 25.30
N GLY A 180 12.13 0.16 24.06
CA GLY A 180 11.48 1.04 23.08
C GLY A 180 11.16 0.32 21.78
N GLU A 181 10.15 0.80 21.06
CA GLU A 181 9.81 0.33 19.71
C GLU A 181 10.37 1.29 18.65
N LEU A 182 10.58 0.79 17.42
CA LEU A 182 11.04 1.61 16.30
C LEU A 182 10.06 2.76 16.01
N GLY A 183 8.75 2.52 16.21
CA GLY A 183 7.69 3.50 16.03
C GLY A 183 7.83 4.72 16.96
N ASP A 184 8.35 4.54 18.18
CA ASP A 184 8.50 5.61 19.16
C ASP A 184 9.53 6.66 18.74
N LEU A 185 10.37 6.34 17.74
CA LEU A 185 11.40 7.25 17.22
C LEU A 185 10.87 8.23 16.17
N PHE A 186 9.64 8.04 15.69
CA PHE A 186 9.04 8.88 14.65
C PHE A 186 8.04 9.86 15.27
N SER A 187 8.22 11.16 15.00
CA SER A 187 7.24 12.19 15.32
C SER A 187 6.15 12.27 14.25
N ASP A 188 4.95 12.67 14.65
CA ASP A 188 3.87 12.99 13.71
C ASP A 188 4.14 14.37 13.08
N PRO A 189 4.38 14.46 11.76
CA PRO A 189 4.63 15.73 11.08
C PRO A 189 3.36 16.60 10.93
N LEU A 190 2.17 16.05 11.20
CA LEU A 190 0.90 16.78 11.12
C LEU A 190 0.39 17.25 12.48
N ALA A 191 1.06 16.89 13.56
CA ALA A 191 0.70 17.36 14.89
C ALA A 191 0.91 18.88 14.97
N ALA A 192 -0.11 19.60 15.41
CA ALA A 192 -0.01 21.04 15.66
C ALA A 192 1.01 21.28 16.77
N ASP A 193 1.92 22.24 16.57
CA ASP A 193 2.78 22.70 17.64
C ASP A 193 1.93 23.49 18.65
N PRO A 194 1.90 23.10 19.94
CA PRO A 194 1.15 23.84 20.96
C PRO A 194 1.52 25.33 21.05
N VAL A 195 2.76 25.69 20.71
CA VAL A 195 3.21 27.09 20.66
C VAL A 195 2.54 27.81 19.49
N GLU A 196 2.58 27.23 18.30
CA GLU A 196 1.92 27.81 17.12
C GLU A 196 0.40 27.92 17.32
N GLU A 197 -0.22 26.91 17.94
CA GLU A 197 -1.65 26.93 18.24
C GLU A 197 -2.01 27.99 19.30
N ALA A 198 -1.19 28.16 20.33
CA ALA A 198 -1.36 29.24 21.31
C ALA A 198 -1.20 30.61 20.65
N ASP A 199 -0.20 30.79 19.79
CA ASP A 199 0.04 32.03 19.05
C ASP A 199 -1.10 32.34 18.07
N GLU A 200 -1.63 31.34 17.37
CA GLU A 200 -2.83 31.49 16.55
C GLU A 200 -4.06 31.86 17.38
N SER A 201 -4.29 31.19 18.50
CA SER A 201 -5.41 31.51 19.40
C SER A 201 -5.29 32.94 19.92
N HIS A 202 -4.10 33.35 20.36
CA HIS A 202 -3.85 34.71 20.84
C HIS A 202 -4.03 35.75 19.73
N ARG A 203 -3.57 35.47 18.51
CA ARG A 203 -3.83 36.31 17.33
C ARG A 203 -5.33 36.45 17.06
N ARG A 204 -6.10 35.35 17.08
CA ARG A 204 -7.56 35.37 16.86
C ARG A 204 -8.28 36.17 17.94
N GLU A 205 -7.91 36.02 19.21
CA GLU A 205 -8.48 36.79 20.32
C GLU A 205 -8.18 38.28 20.19
N THR A 206 -6.95 38.64 19.85
CA THR A 206 -6.53 40.03 19.64
C THR A 206 -7.34 40.68 18.51
N VAL A 207 -7.48 40.00 17.37
CA VAL A 207 -8.28 40.50 16.24
C VAL A 207 -9.75 40.65 16.64
N ARG A 208 -10.32 39.69 17.37
CA ARG A 208 -11.70 39.79 17.88
C ARG A 208 -11.87 40.96 18.85
N ALA A 209 -10.90 41.21 19.73
CA ALA A 209 -10.93 42.34 20.65
C ALA A 209 -10.88 43.68 19.90
N ALA A 210 -10.01 43.81 18.88
CA ALA A 210 -9.95 45.01 18.03
C ALA A 210 -11.25 45.22 17.23
N LEU A 211 -11.85 44.14 16.69
CA LEU A 211 -13.15 44.21 16.01
C LEU A 211 -14.25 44.78 16.92
N GLN A 212 -14.24 44.48 18.22
CA GLN A 212 -15.21 45.04 19.17
C GLN A 212 -15.06 46.57 19.34
N GLY A 213 -13.87 47.14 19.11
CA GLY A 213 -13.63 48.59 19.14
C GLY A 213 -14.19 49.36 17.95
N LEU A 214 -14.47 48.67 16.83
CA LEU A 214 -15.02 49.29 15.64
C LEU A 214 -16.49 49.71 15.78
N PRO A 215 -16.96 50.69 15.00
CA PRO A 215 -18.39 50.97 14.83
C PRO A 215 -19.17 49.74 14.37
N ASP A 216 -20.38 49.53 14.89
CA ASP A 216 -21.19 48.33 14.64
C ASP A 216 -21.40 48.04 13.14
N SER A 217 -21.55 49.08 12.31
CA SER A 217 -21.70 48.93 10.85
C SER A 217 -20.42 48.45 10.16
N GLU A 218 -19.25 48.88 10.63
CA GLU A 218 -17.95 48.47 10.09
C GLU A 218 -17.63 47.04 10.55
N ARG A 219 -17.83 46.75 11.85
CA ARG A 219 -17.65 45.41 12.45
C ARG A 219 -18.48 44.35 11.73
N ARG A 220 -19.78 44.60 11.56
CA ARG A 220 -20.70 43.63 10.93
C ARG A 220 -20.33 43.33 9.49
N ILE A 221 -19.86 44.33 8.74
CA ILE A 221 -19.40 44.13 7.36
C ILE A 221 -18.14 43.24 7.34
N LEU A 222 -17.19 43.47 8.23
CA LEU A 222 -15.96 42.66 8.31
C LEU A 222 -16.23 41.23 8.79
N GLU A 223 -17.11 41.04 9.77
CA GLU A 223 -17.57 39.72 10.23
C GLU A 223 -18.14 38.88 9.08
N LEU A 224 -19.05 39.46 8.29
CA LEU A 224 -19.67 38.80 7.15
C LEU A 224 -18.70 38.60 5.98
N ARG A 225 -17.77 39.53 5.78
CA ARG A 225 -16.80 39.48 4.67
C ARG A 225 -15.77 38.38 4.86
N PHE A 226 -15.20 38.30 6.06
CA PHE A 226 -14.09 37.38 6.37
C PHE A 226 -14.53 36.11 7.09
N GLY A 227 -15.80 36.02 7.52
CA GLY A 227 -16.38 34.79 8.05
C GLY A 227 -15.94 34.47 9.47
N PHE A 228 -15.82 35.47 10.34
CA PHE A 228 -15.34 35.28 11.73
C PHE A 228 -16.26 34.36 12.56
N ASP A 229 -17.57 34.40 12.29
CA ASP A 229 -18.62 33.61 12.96
C ASP A 229 -19.41 32.73 11.96
N GLY A 230 -18.93 32.57 10.72
CA GLY A 230 -19.67 31.87 9.66
C GLY A 230 -18.97 31.89 8.30
N GLU A 231 -19.74 31.73 7.22
CA GLU A 231 -19.19 31.72 5.86
C GLU A 231 -18.85 33.12 5.34
N GLN A 232 -17.79 33.21 4.54
CA GLN A 232 -17.39 34.44 3.85
C GLN A 232 -18.43 34.84 2.80
N GLN A 233 -18.84 36.10 2.81
CA GLN A 233 -19.80 36.64 1.86
C GLN A 233 -19.17 37.66 0.89
N PRO A 234 -19.63 37.72 -0.38
CA PRO A 234 -19.24 38.77 -1.31
C PRO A 234 -19.92 40.10 -0.95
N LEU A 235 -19.28 41.23 -1.29
CA LEU A 235 -19.78 42.59 -1.01
C LEU A 235 -21.22 42.83 -1.49
N ASP A 236 -21.60 42.22 -2.62
CA ASP A 236 -22.96 42.32 -3.16
C ASP A 236 -24.01 41.59 -2.30
N ALA A 237 -23.66 40.48 -1.64
CA ALA A 237 -24.56 39.78 -0.74
C ALA A 237 -24.72 40.54 0.59
N ILE A 238 -23.60 41.01 1.14
CA ILE A 238 -23.57 41.84 2.36
C ILE A 238 -24.38 43.12 2.16
N GLY A 239 -24.27 43.77 1.00
CA GLY A 239 -25.05 44.95 0.66
C GLY A 239 -26.56 44.68 0.62
N ARG A 240 -26.99 43.52 0.10
CA ARG A 240 -28.41 43.13 0.13
C ARG A 240 -28.91 42.85 1.55
N GLU A 241 -28.10 42.19 2.39
CA GLU A 241 -28.45 41.89 3.79
C GLU A 241 -28.60 43.17 4.61
N LEU A 242 -27.67 44.13 4.45
CA LEU A 242 -27.63 45.37 5.24
C LEU A 242 -28.38 46.55 4.62
N GLY A 243 -29.01 46.38 3.45
CA GLY A 243 -29.71 47.44 2.73
C GLY A 243 -28.79 48.55 2.19
N LEU A 244 -27.54 48.21 1.85
CA LEU A 244 -26.51 49.12 1.37
C LEU A 244 -26.14 48.84 -0.09
N THR A 245 -25.65 49.86 -0.80
CA THR A 245 -25.04 49.64 -2.12
C THR A 245 -23.69 48.94 -1.98
N ARG A 246 -23.30 48.14 -2.98
CA ARG A 246 -21.99 47.47 -3.03
C ARG A 246 -20.83 48.43 -2.77
N GLU A 247 -20.86 49.60 -3.39
CA GLU A 247 -19.82 50.61 -3.24
C GLU A 247 -19.78 51.18 -1.81
N ARG A 248 -20.94 51.30 -1.15
CA ARG A 248 -20.98 51.73 0.25
C ARG A 248 -20.40 50.68 1.19
N VAL A 249 -20.67 49.39 0.95
CA VAL A 249 -20.04 48.29 1.70
C VAL A 249 -18.52 48.31 1.52
N ARG A 250 -18.03 48.50 0.29
CA ARG A 250 -16.59 48.62 -0.01
C ARG A 250 -15.92 49.78 0.74
N GLN A 251 -16.59 50.94 0.79
CA GLN A 251 -16.09 52.10 1.54
C GLN A 251 -15.99 51.83 3.04
N LEU A 252 -17.02 51.20 3.63
CA LEU A 252 -17.03 50.86 5.05
C LEU A 252 -16.04 49.74 5.40
N GLU A 253 -15.85 48.76 4.51
CA GLU A 253 -14.79 47.74 4.62
C GLU A 253 -13.41 48.40 4.66
N SER A 254 -13.13 49.31 3.72
CA SER A 254 -11.85 50.03 3.67
C SER A 254 -11.62 50.90 4.92
N GLN A 255 -12.67 51.54 5.43
CA GLN A 255 -12.60 52.33 6.67
C GLN A 255 -12.35 51.45 7.90
N GLY A 256 -13.05 50.32 8.01
CA GLY A 256 -12.88 49.36 9.11
C GLY A 256 -11.49 48.73 9.11
N LEU A 257 -10.97 48.34 7.94
CA LEU A 257 -9.60 47.82 7.80
C LEU A 257 -8.53 48.86 8.18
N ALA A 258 -8.70 50.13 7.78
CA ALA A 258 -7.77 51.18 8.14
C ALA A 258 -7.74 51.45 9.66
N ARG A 259 -8.90 51.38 10.33
CA ARG A 259 -8.98 51.51 11.79
C ARG A 259 -8.37 50.31 12.52
N LEU A 260 -8.66 49.09 12.06
CA LEU A 260 -8.05 47.87 12.60
C LEU A 260 -6.53 47.90 12.46
N ALA A 261 -6.02 48.35 11.31
CA ALA A 261 -4.59 48.50 11.09
C ALA A 261 -3.96 49.44 12.13
N ALA A 262 -4.60 50.58 12.41
CA ALA A 262 -4.12 51.54 13.42
C ALA A 262 -4.22 51.00 14.87
N GLU A 263 -5.25 50.22 15.20
CA GLU A 263 -5.38 49.60 16.54
C GLU A 263 -4.42 48.44 16.76
N LEU A 264 -4.07 47.71 15.71
CA LEU A 264 -3.15 46.57 15.75
C LEU A 264 -1.68 46.98 15.53
N GLU A 265 -1.41 48.26 15.27
CA GLU A 265 -0.09 48.88 15.07
C GLU A 265 0.72 48.85 16.39
N GLY A 266 1.19 47.67 16.77
CA GLY A 266 1.93 47.42 18.01
C GLY A 266 1.74 46.03 18.63
N VAL A 267 0.74 45.26 18.21
CA VAL A 267 0.48 43.90 18.73
C VAL A 267 0.87 42.82 17.74
N VAL A 268 0.72 43.11 16.46
CA VAL A 268 1.06 42.21 15.37
C VAL A 268 2.33 42.76 14.75
N GLY A 269 3.46 42.08 14.94
CA GLY A 269 4.76 42.45 14.35
C GLY A 269 4.82 42.27 12.82
N ILE A 270 3.72 42.55 12.13
CA ILE A 270 3.62 42.56 10.67
C ILE A 270 3.92 44.00 10.24
N THR A 271 5.08 44.19 9.63
CA THR A 271 5.42 45.45 8.98
C THR A 271 4.44 45.69 7.83
N ALA A 272 4.14 46.95 7.55
CA ALA A 272 3.21 47.35 6.48
C ALA A 272 3.53 46.75 5.10
N ASP A 273 4.75 46.23 4.89
CA ASP A 273 5.18 45.55 3.66
C ASP A 273 4.54 44.14 3.47
N GLU A 274 4.23 43.39 4.53
CA GLU A 274 3.69 42.02 4.41
C GLU A 274 2.17 41.98 4.09
N LEU A 275 1.44 43.04 4.42
CA LEU A 275 0.02 43.19 4.09
C LEU A 275 -0.22 43.56 2.61
N ALA A 276 0.80 44.08 1.92
CA ALA A 276 0.70 44.47 0.51
C ALA A 276 0.91 43.29 -0.47
N ASP A 277 1.67 42.28 -0.08
CA ASP A 277 1.98 41.10 -0.93
C ASP A 277 0.93 39.98 -0.86
N SER A 278 -0.07 40.11 0.02
CA SER A 278 -1.12 39.10 0.25
C SER A 278 -2.48 39.42 -0.39
N ALA A 279 -2.56 40.45 -1.24
CA ALA A 279 -3.77 40.90 -1.95
C ALA A 279 -3.68 40.67 -3.47
#